data_AF-A0A199NV40-F1
#
_entry.id   AF-A0A199NV40-F1
#
_cell.length_a   1.000
_cell.length_b   1.000
_cell.length_c   1.000
_cell.angle_alpha   90.00
_cell.angle_beta   90.00
_cell.angle_gamma   90.00
#
_symmetry.space_group_name_H-M   'P 1'
#
loop_
_entity.id
_entity.type
_entity.pdbx_description
1 polymer ?
#
loop_
_entity_poly.entity_id
_entity_poly.type
_entity_poly.pdbx_seq_one_letter_code
_entity_poly.pdbx_strand_id
1 'polypeptide(L)'
;MEPQQLLERAPTEYVRVRGVGQALWTLPQNLAIGLLRLYRRIISPLYGEVCRYFPTCSAYALEAFTVHGAVRGLGLTVRRLLRCHPWASGGLDPVPVGPRTFAPGRAPQILLLNHPRCAHAHDTPVEPRG
;
A
#
# COMPACT_ATOMS: atom_id res chain seq x y z
N MET A 1 14.43 1.03 -15.50
CA MET A 1 13.09 0.80 -16.07
C MET A 1 12.27 2.03 -15.71
N GLU A 2 11.60 2.69 -16.65
CA GLU A 2 10.86 3.92 -16.32
C GLU A 2 9.81 3.63 -15.22
N PRO A 3 9.67 4.45 -14.16
CA PRO A 3 8.77 4.17 -13.03
C PRO A 3 7.29 4.02 -13.45
N GLN A 4 6.88 4.66 -14.55
CA GLN A 4 5.54 4.48 -15.12
C GLN A 4 5.32 3.06 -15.67
N GLN A 5 6.31 2.48 -16.37
CA GLN A 5 6.24 1.11 -16.90
C GLN A 5 6.17 0.06 -15.77
N LEU A 6 6.83 0.33 -14.64
CA LEU A 6 6.73 -0.51 -13.44
C LEU A 6 5.32 -0.49 -12.84
N LEU A 7 4.69 0.69 -12.80
CA LEU A 7 3.31 0.83 -12.30
C LEU A 7 2.29 0.14 -13.20
N GLU A 8 2.46 0.20 -14.52
CA GLU A 8 1.60 -0.48 -15.49
C GLU A 8 1.67 -2.01 -15.38
N ARG A 9 2.86 -2.55 -15.08
CA ARG A 9 3.08 -3.99 -14.92
C ARG A 9 2.77 -4.53 -13.52
N ALA A 10 2.64 -3.64 -12.53
CA ALA A 10 2.51 -4.03 -11.13
C ALA A 10 1.24 -4.88 -10.90
N PRO A 11 1.35 -6.01 -10.18
CA PRO A 11 0.18 -6.77 -9.79
C PRO A 11 -0.74 -5.94 -8.88
N THR A 12 -2.03 -6.24 -8.94
CA THR A 12 -3.02 -5.66 -8.03
C THR A 12 -2.76 -6.10 -6.59
N GLU A 13 -3.26 -5.32 -5.64
CA GLU A 13 -3.10 -5.58 -4.20
C GLU A 13 -3.88 -6.82 -3.70
N TYR A 14 -4.76 -7.37 -4.54
CA TYR A 14 -5.63 -8.47 -4.16
C TYR A 14 -4.84 -9.75 -3.89
N VAL A 15 -5.14 -10.39 -2.78
CA VAL A 15 -4.57 -11.70 -2.44
C VAL A 15 -5.29 -12.77 -3.24
N ARG A 16 -4.55 -13.55 -4.04
CA ARG A 16 -5.08 -14.70 -4.77
C ARG A 16 -5.46 -15.81 -3.78
N VAL A 17 -6.74 -16.17 -3.75
CA VAL A 17 -7.26 -17.29 -2.96
C VAL A 17 -6.80 -18.61 -3.60
N ARG A 18 -6.15 -19.49 -2.85
CA ARG A 18 -5.71 -20.82 -3.33
C ARG A 18 -6.58 -21.98 -2.85
N GLY A 19 -7.49 -21.75 -1.91
CA GLY A 19 -8.40 -22.78 -1.38
C GLY A 19 -9.50 -22.21 -0.46
N VAL A 20 -10.49 -23.03 -0.15
CA VAL A 20 -11.72 -22.63 0.56
C VAL A 20 -11.44 -22.11 1.99
N GLY A 21 -10.57 -22.79 2.75
CA GLY A 21 -10.18 -22.34 4.09
C GLY A 21 -9.41 -21.01 4.07
N GLN A 22 -8.57 -20.80 3.06
CA GLN A 22 -7.87 -19.52 2.88
C GLN A 22 -8.83 -18.40 2.46
N ALA A 23 -9.88 -18.72 1.71
CA ALA A 23 -10.89 -17.76 1.28
C ALA A 23 -11.51 -17.06 2.49
N LEU A 24 -11.95 -17.82 3.50
CA LEU A 24 -12.54 -17.27 4.73
C LEU A 24 -11.66 -16.23 5.42
N TRP A 25 -10.33 -16.41 5.40
CA TRP A 25 -9.39 -15.50 6.06
C TRP A 25 -8.93 -14.34 5.16
N THR A 26 -9.01 -14.48 3.84
CA THR A 26 -8.55 -13.48 2.87
C THR A 26 -9.67 -12.62 2.29
N LEU A 27 -10.92 -13.09 2.36
CA LEU A 27 -12.11 -12.34 1.98
C LEU A 27 -12.23 -10.97 2.66
N PRO A 28 -12.11 -10.82 3.99
CA PRO A 28 -12.24 -9.51 4.62
C PRO A 28 -11.13 -8.54 4.17
N GLN A 29 -9.92 -9.06 3.94
CA GLN A 29 -8.81 -8.29 3.40
C GLN A 29 -9.11 -7.79 1.98
N ASN A 30 -9.51 -8.69 1.08
CA ASN A 30 -9.76 -8.34 -0.32
C ASN A 30 -10.96 -7.40 -0.46
N LEU A 31 -11.98 -7.56 0.40
CA LEU A 31 -13.11 -6.64 0.48
C LEU A 31 -12.66 -5.23 0.89
N ALA A 32 -11.84 -5.10 1.93
CA ALA A 32 -11.31 -3.82 2.39
C ALA A 32 -10.46 -3.14 1.29
N ILE A 33 -9.59 -3.91 0.62
CA ILE A 33 -8.77 -3.44 -0.51
C ILE A 33 -9.66 -2.93 -1.65
N GLY A 34 -10.72 -3.68 -2.00
CA GLY A 34 -11.66 -3.28 -3.04
C GLY A 34 -12.39 -1.98 -2.71
N LEU A 35 -12.90 -1.86 -1.47
CA LEU A 35 -13.55 -0.64 -0.99
C LEU A 35 -12.60 0.56 -1.01
N LEU A 36 -11.35 0.39 -0.56
CA LEU A 36 -10.32 1.44 -0.57
C LEU A 36 -9.96 1.88 -1.99
N ARG A 37 -9.83 0.94 -2.94
CA ARG A 37 -9.58 1.27 -4.35
C ARG A 37 -10.76 2.03 -4.96
N LEU A 38 -11.98 1.59 -4.70
CA LEU A 38 -13.19 2.26 -5.18
C LEU A 38 -13.29 3.68 -4.61
N TYR A 39 -13.07 3.82 -3.31
CA TYR A 39 -13.02 5.11 -2.63
C TYR A 39 -11.98 6.03 -3.27
N ARG A 40 -10.75 5.55 -3.51
CA ARG A 40 -9.72 6.36 -4.16
C ARG A 40 -10.07 6.74 -5.59
N ARG A 41 -10.72 5.86 -6.35
CA ARG A 41 -11.08 6.15 -7.75
C ARG A 41 -12.22 7.18 -7.86
N ILE A 42 -13.18 7.13 -6.94
CA ILE A 42 -14.39 7.96 -7.00
C ILE A 42 -14.25 9.22 -6.15
N ILE A 43 -13.77 9.09 -4.91
CA ILE A 43 -13.77 10.17 -3.92
C ILE A 43 -12.48 10.98 -3.96
N SER A 44 -11.31 10.36 -4.20
CA SER A 44 -10.03 11.10 -4.25
C SER A 44 -10.02 12.28 -5.23
N PRO A 45 -10.57 12.19 -6.46
CA PRO A 45 -10.59 13.34 -7.36
C PRO A 45 -11.51 14.48 -6.89
N LEU A 46 -12.48 14.18 -6.01
CA LEU A 46 -13.45 15.15 -5.52
C LEU A 46 -13.04 15.80 -4.19
N TYR A 47 -12.21 15.12 -3.39
CA TYR A 47 -11.99 15.49 -1.98
C TYR A 47 -10.61 16.09 -1.68
N GLY A 48 -9.69 16.11 -2.65
CA GLY A 48 -8.37 16.75 -2.54
C GLY A 48 -7.43 16.16 -1.47
N GLU A 49 -6.33 16.85 -1.20
CA GLU A 49 -5.30 16.45 -0.22
C GLU A 49 -5.62 16.97 1.20
N VAL A 50 -6.56 16.31 1.87
CA VAL A 50 -6.90 16.61 3.29
C VAL A 50 -5.95 15.96 4.30
N CYS A 51 -5.12 15.01 3.86
CA CYS A 51 -4.24 14.26 4.75
C CYS A 51 -3.03 15.11 5.14
N ARG A 52 -2.76 15.24 6.44
CA ARG A 52 -1.58 15.96 6.95
C ARG A 52 -0.28 15.19 6.76
N TYR A 53 -0.36 13.87 6.61
CA TYR A 53 0.80 13.02 6.49
C TYR A 53 0.89 12.36 5.12
N PHE A 54 2.12 12.08 4.70
CA PHE A 54 2.42 11.30 3.50
C PHE A 54 2.89 9.87 3.89
N PRO A 55 2.42 8.82 3.21
CA PRO A 55 1.35 8.79 2.21
C PRO A 55 -0.03 9.11 2.83
N THR A 56 -1.00 9.47 1.99
CA THR A 56 -2.38 9.81 2.43
C THR A 56 -3.02 8.67 3.22
N CYS A 57 -4.00 8.95 4.09
CA CYS A 57 -4.64 7.95 4.95
C CYS A 57 -5.21 6.75 4.16
N SER A 58 -5.79 6.99 3.00
CA SER A 58 -6.32 5.92 2.14
C SER A 58 -5.22 5.11 1.45
N ALA A 59 -4.12 5.74 1.06
CA ALA A 59 -2.95 5.06 0.51
C ALA A 59 -2.20 4.25 1.57
N TYR A 60 -2.05 4.81 2.78
CA TYR A 60 -1.53 4.13 3.97
C TYR A 60 -2.39 2.91 4.32
N ALA A 61 -3.72 3.07 4.33
CA ALA A 61 -4.63 1.97 4.62
C ALA A 61 -4.46 0.84 3.61
N LEU A 62 -4.49 1.15 2.31
CA LEU A 62 -4.35 0.17 1.25
C LEU A 62 -3.03 -0.60 1.35
N GLU A 63 -1.93 0.08 1.64
CA GLU A 63 -0.63 -0.57 1.87
C GLU A 63 -0.64 -1.41 3.16
N ALA A 64 -1.20 -0.91 4.26
CA ALA A 64 -1.28 -1.63 5.53
C ALA A 64 -2.07 -2.94 5.40
N PHE A 65 -3.20 -2.93 4.70
CA PHE A 65 -3.93 -4.16 4.38
C PHE A 65 -3.10 -5.10 3.50
N THR A 66 -2.40 -4.57 2.51
CA THR A 66 -1.59 -5.37 1.56
C THR A 66 -0.41 -6.06 2.24
N VAL A 67 0.29 -5.37 3.15
CA VAL A 67 1.52 -5.84 3.80
C VAL A 67 1.24 -6.62 5.09
N HIS A 68 0.27 -6.19 5.90
CA HIS A 68 0.00 -6.77 7.23
C HIS A 68 -1.24 -7.66 7.30
N GLY A 69 -2.09 -7.66 6.28
CA GLY A 69 -3.37 -8.38 6.26
C GLY A 69 -4.51 -7.63 6.95
N ALA A 70 -5.69 -8.26 7.05
CA ALA A 70 -6.92 -7.59 7.52
C ALA A 70 -6.81 -7.02 8.95
N VAL A 71 -6.41 -7.86 9.92
CA VAL A 71 -6.45 -7.49 11.34
C VAL A 71 -5.43 -6.41 11.69
N ARG A 72 -4.16 -6.67 11.39
CA ARG A 72 -3.08 -5.71 11.66
C ARG A 72 -3.17 -4.48 10.76
N GLY A 73 -3.57 -4.65 9.50
CA GLY A 73 -3.79 -3.54 8.57
C GLY A 73 -4.89 -2.59 9.05
N LEU A 74 -5.99 -3.13 9.59
CA LEU A 74 -7.06 -2.32 10.18
C LEU A 74 -6.56 -1.54 11.41
N GLY A 75 -5.86 -2.20 12.33
CA GLY A 75 -5.33 -1.55 13.53
C GLY A 75 -4.37 -0.38 13.21
N LEU A 76 -3.47 -0.58 12.25
CA LEU A 76 -2.58 0.49 11.77
C LEU A 76 -3.35 1.64 11.11
N THR A 77 -4.36 1.29 10.29
CA THR A 77 -5.21 2.28 9.61
C THR A 77 -5.99 3.13 10.60
N VAL A 78 -6.63 2.51 11.60
CA VAL A 78 -7.39 3.24 12.62
C VAL A 78 -6.48 4.16 13.42
N ARG A 79 -5.32 3.65 13.88
CA ARG A 79 -4.32 4.48 14.57
C ARG A 79 -3.83 5.66 13.73
N ARG A 80 -3.73 5.47 12.41
CA ARG A 80 -3.34 6.53 11.47
C ARG A 80 -4.42 7.60 11.35
N LEU A 81 -5.67 7.19 11.17
CA LEU A 81 -6.81 8.10 11.07
C LEU A 81 -6.97 8.96 12.32
N LEU A 82 -6.83 8.36 13.51
CA LEU A 82 -6.91 9.10 14.78
C LEU A 82 -5.80 10.16 14.92
N ARG A 83 -4.62 9.92 14.35
CA ARG A 83 -3.51 10.88 14.32
C ARG A 83 -3.66 11.93 13.22
N CYS A 84 -4.38 11.62 12.14
CA CYS A 84 -4.55 12.53 11.01
C CYS A 84 -5.76 13.44 11.23
N HIS A 85 -5.57 14.51 11.99
CA HIS A 85 -6.55 15.56 12.22
C HIS A 85 -6.03 16.94 11.76
N PRO A 86 -6.87 17.98 11.61
CA PRO A 86 -6.48 19.28 11.05
C PRO A 86 -5.33 19.97 11.80
N TRP A 87 -5.19 19.72 13.09
CA TRP A 87 -4.12 20.26 13.95
C TRP A 87 -2.88 19.38 14.05
N ALA A 88 -2.80 18.27 13.31
CA ALA A 88 -1.59 17.47 13.29
C ALA A 88 -0.48 18.22 12.55
N SER A 89 0.76 18.12 13.07
CA SER A 89 1.95 18.71 12.44
C SER A 89 2.23 18.16 11.04
N GLY A 90 1.70 16.96 10.75
CA GLY A 90 1.93 16.27 9.49
C GLY A 90 3.33 15.67 9.38
N GLY A 91 3.69 15.26 8.16
CA GLY A 91 5.01 14.70 7.84
C GLY A 91 4.98 13.32 7.21
N LEU A 92 6.15 12.68 7.14
CA LEU A 92 6.31 11.33 6.61
C LEU A 92 5.99 10.29 7.69
N ASP A 93 5.06 9.38 7.43
CA ASP A 93 4.80 8.23 8.32
C ASP A 93 4.42 7.03 7.44
N PRO A 94 5.45 6.30 6.96
CA PRO A 94 5.28 5.14 6.12
C PRO A 94 4.67 3.98 6.91
N VAL A 95 4.06 3.03 6.21
CA VAL A 95 3.62 1.78 6.85
C VAL A 95 4.86 1.03 7.35
N PRO A 96 4.85 0.51 8.59
CA PRO A 96 5.97 -0.29 9.09
C PRO A 96 6.17 -1.54 8.24
N VAL A 97 7.42 -2.03 8.14
CA VAL A 97 7.74 -3.29 7.47
C VAL A 97 6.90 -4.41 8.07
N GLY A 98 6.25 -5.20 7.23
CA GLY A 98 5.42 -6.32 7.66
C GLY A 98 5.91 -7.68 7.18
N PRO A 99 5.20 -8.75 7.53
CA PRO A 99 5.65 -10.11 7.31
C PRO A 99 5.61 -10.55 5.84
N ARG A 100 4.97 -9.78 4.96
CA ARG A 100 4.85 -10.10 3.54
C ARG A 100 5.99 -9.48 2.75
N THR A 101 6.77 -10.34 2.10
CA THR A 101 7.80 -9.95 1.15
C THR A 101 7.32 -10.21 -0.28
N PHE A 102 7.58 -9.26 -1.17
CA PHE A 102 7.27 -9.39 -2.59
C PHE A 102 8.56 -9.63 -3.37
N ALA A 103 8.51 -10.54 -4.34
CA ALA A 103 9.65 -10.76 -5.23
C ALA A 103 9.91 -9.48 -6.06
N PRO A 104 11.17 -9.23 -6.47
CA PRO A 104 11.51 -8.13 -7.38
C PRO A 104 10.59 -8.12 -8.61
N GLY A 105 10.05 -6.95 -8.95
CA GLY A 105 9.11 -6.80 -10.07
C GLY A 105 7.70 -7.38 -9.85
N ARG A 106 7.40 -7.92 -8.66
CA ARG A 106 6.04 -8.34 -8.24
C ARG A 106 5.51 -7.55 -7.05
N ALA A 107 6.12 -6.41 -6.74
CA ALA A 107 5.61 -5.51 -5.73
C ALA A 107 4.22 -4.99 -6.16
N PRO A 108 3.24 -4.96 -5.25
CA PRO A 108 1.92 -4.46 -5.56
C PRO A 108 1.98 -2.96 -5.86
N GLN A 109 1.07 -2.49 -6.73
CA GLN A 109 1.05 -1.11 -7.22
C GLN A 109 1.09 -0.08 -6.08
N ILE A 110 0.30 -0.28 -5.01
CA ILE A 110 0.30 0.64 -3.86
C ILE A 110 1.67 0.80 -3.18
N LEU A 111 2.46 -0.27 -3.11
CA LEU A 111 3.76 -0.22 -2.46
C LEU A 111 4.75 0.61 -3.29
N LEU A 112 4.68 0.48 -4.62
CA LEU A 112 5.48 1.29 -5.55
C LEU A 112 5.09 2.77 -5.51
N LEU A 113 3.79 3.06 -5.40
CA LEU A 113 3.28 4.43 -5.30
C LEU A 113 3.73 5.12 -4.00
N ASN A 114 3.72 4.42 -2.87
CA ASN A 114 4.09 4.98 -1.58
C ASN A 114 5.61 5.02 -1.35
N HIS A 115 6.36 4.12 -2.01
CA HIS A 115 7.81 3.96 -1.84
C HIS A 115 8.55 3.94 -3.19
N PRO A 116 8.69 5.07 -3.88
CA PRO A 116 9.33 5.13 -5.20
C PRO A 116 10.79 4.66 -5.17
N ARG A 117 11.50 4.85 -4.04
CA ARG A 117 12.89 4.37 -3.88
C ARG A 117 13.01 2.84 -3.94
N CYS A 118 11.99 2.10 -3.52
CA CYS A 118 11.94 0.64 -3.66
C CYS A 118 11.77 0.22 -5.14
N ALA A 119 11.12 1.05 -5.96
CA ALA A 119 11.05 0.82 -7.41
C ALA A 119 12.42 0.95 -8.07
N HIS A 120 13.20 1.97 -7.66
CA HIS A 120 14.53 2.26 -8.22
C HIS A 120 15.65 1.34 -7.71
N ALA A 121 15.52 0.76 -6.51
CA ALA A 121 16.50 -0.19 -5.98
C ALA A 121 16.67 -1.44 -6.87
N HIS A 122 15.70 -1.73 -7.74
CA HIS A 122 15.75 -2.82 -8.72
C HIS A 122 16.40 -2.43 -10.05
N ASP A 123 16.74 -1.15 -10.25
CA ASP A 123 17.33 -0.64 -11.51
C ASP A 123 18.84 -0.42 -11.44
N THR A 124 19.43 -0.26 -10.25
CA THR A 124 20.89 -0.25 -10.11
C THR A 124 21.41 -1.68 -10.20
N PRO A 125 22.29 -2.02 -11.16
CA PRO A 125 23.12 -3.20 -11.04
C PRO A 125 23.83 -3.13 -9.69
N VAL A 126 23.81 -4.22 -8.93
CA VAL A 126 24.72 -4.36 -7.80
C VAL A 126 26.12 -4.37 -8.41
N GLU A 127 26.80 -3.22 -8.41
CA GLU A 127 28.21 -3.15 -8.77
C GLU A 127 28.94 -4.14 -7.85
N PRO A 128 29.58 -5.20 -8.39
CA PRO A 128 30.32 -6.11 -7.54
C PRO A 128 31.41 -5.31 -6.84
N ARG A 129 31.43 -5.34 -5.50
CA ARG A 129 32.55 -4.81 -4.74
C ARG A 129 33.81 -5.59 -5.15
N GLY A 130 34.65 -4.96 -5.96
CA GLY A 130 36.04 -5.35 -6.19
C GLY A 130 36.90 -5.09 -4.96
#